data_AF-A0A9E1WUW9-F1
#
_entry.id   AF-A0A9E1WUW9-F1
#
_cell.length_a   1.000
_cell.length_b   1.000
_cell.length_c   1.000
_cell.angle_alpha   90.00
_cell.angle_beta   90.00
_cell.angle_gamma   90.00
#
_symmetry.space_group_name_H-M   'P 1'
#
loop_
_entity.id
_entity.type
_entity.pdbx_description
1 polymer ?
#
loop_
_entity_poly.entity_id
_entity_poly.type
_entity_poly.pdbx_seq_one_letter_code
_entity_poly.pdbx_strand_id
1 'polypeptide(L)'
;MQEEHPNARVLGQLVYTDLSIDVEKIPAKIVIEQFEKDLDIDMNVYWATDTKKGLQEDALITLSLQNKPALVILERVLAQMTDSQSATWQLRHGVLDIGLKLPLATRTAQLESYYIRDVLFKVRNFTAPELGTFDGDGGVEDDASSEEEEIEKIIERIRAFVEPDL
;
A
#
# COMPACT_ATOMS: atom_id res chain seq x y z
N MET A 1 11.57 -29.24 11.36
CA MET A 1 11.52 -27.93 12.03
C MET A 1 11.24 -26.94 10.92
N GLN A 2 10.04 -26.36 10.84
CA GLN A 2 9.72 -25.36 9.82
C GLN A 2 10.51 -24.09 10.17
N GLU A 3 11.33 -23.59 9.24
CA GLU A 3 11.88 -22.23 9.35
C GLU A 3 10.71 -21.27 9.39
N GLU A 4 10.54 -20.59 10.53
CA GLU A 4 9.55 -19.54 10.68
C GLU A 4 9.93 -18.39 9.74
N HIS A 5 9.03 -18.04 8.83
CA HIS A 5 9.28 -16.96 7.89
C HIS A 5 9.51 -15.65 8.68
N PRO A 6 10.62 -14.91 8.48
CA PRO A 6 10.97 -13.76 9.31
C PRO A 6 9.85 -12.70 9.43
N ASN A 7 9.10 -12.47 8.35
CA ASN A 7 7.93 -11.59 8.39
C ASN A 7 6.78 -12.13 9.25
N ALA A 8 6.57 -13.45 9.30
CA ALA A 8 5.48 -14.03 10.09
C ALA A 8 5.70 -13.79 11.58
N ARG A 9 6.96 -13.87 12.04
CA ARG A 9 7.34 -13.55 13.43
C ARG A 9 6.97 -12.13 13.82
N VAL A 10 7.44 -11.14 13.05
CA VAL A 10 7.20 -9.71 13.33
C VAL A 10 5.71 -9.37 13.22
N LEU A 11 5.02 -9.87 12.21
CA LEU A 11 3.58 -9.66 12.08
C LEU A 11 2.83 -10.31 13.24
N GLY A 12 3.27 -11.49 13.70
CA GLY A 12 2.74 -12.16 14.87
C GLY A 12 2.87 -11.29 16.13
N GLN A 13 4.03 -10.68 16.37
CA GLN A 13 4.23 -9.73 17.46
C GLN A 13 3.32 -8.51 17.34
N LEU A 14 3.16 -7.94 16.15
CA LEU A 14 2.27 -6.78 15.95
C LEU A 14 0.78 -7.10 16.20
N VAL A 15 0.34 -8.31 15.81
CA VAL A 15 -1.09 -8.68 15.84
C VAL A 15 -1.50 -9.31 17.17
N TYR A 16 -0.63 -10.11 17.79
CA TYR A 16 -0.99 -10.92 18.96
C TYR A 16 -0.36 -10.44 20.27
N THR A 17 0.49 -9.41 20.24
CA THR A 17 0.96 -8.75 21.46
C THR A 17 0.08 -7.56 21.77
N ASP A 18 -0.61 -7.62 22.90
CA ASP A 18 -1.34 -6.48 23.45
C ASP A 18 -0.39 -5.61 24.27
N LEU A 19 -0.41 -4.30 23.99
CA LEU A 19 0.33 -3.30 24.74
C LEU A 19 -0.64 -2.28 25.38
N SER A 20 -0.15 -1.57 26.37
CA SER A 20 -0.83 -0.42 26.97
C SER A 20 0.10 0.77 26.91
N ILE A 21 -0.40 1.89 26.44
CA ILE A 21 0.35 3.14 26.28
C ILE A 21 -0.45 4.27 26.91
N ASP A 22 0.22 5.09 27.70
CA ASP A 22 -0.34 6.31 28.27
C ASP A 22 0.71 7.41 28.17
N VAL A 23 0.61 8.20 27.10
CA VAL A 23 1.55 9.27 26.76
C VAL A 23 0.80 10.56 26.50
N GLU A 24 1.31 11.65 27.07
CA GLU A 24 0.79 13.00 26.86
C GLU A 24 1.90 13.91 26.36
N LYS A 25 1.77 14.36 25.10
CA LYS A 25 2.71 15.27 24.43
C LYS A 25 4.16 14.77 24.47
N ILE A 26 4.36 13.49 24.17
CA ILE A 26 5.70 12.90 24.08
C ILE A 26 6.18 12.93 22.62
N PRO A 27 7.44 13.30 22.33
CA PRO A 27 8.00 13.25 20.99
C PRO A 27 7.87 11.85 20.36
N ALA A 28 7.45 11.80 19.10
CA ALA A 28 7.21 10.57 18.37
C ALA A 28 8.42 9.64 18.34
N LYS A 29 9.63 10.19 18.26
CA LYS A 29 10.88 9.42 18.34
C LYS A 29 10.96 8.55 19.58
N ILE A 30 10.66 9.13 20.75
CA ILE A 30 10.73 8.42 22.03
C ILE A 30 9.64 7.33 22.09
N VAL A 31 8.44 7.64 21.60
CA VAL A 31 7.33 6.67 21.55
C VAL A 31 7.68 5.47 20.66
N ILE A 32 8.25 5.71 19.48
CA ILE A 32 8.65 4.64 18.55
C ILE A 32 9.84 3.83 19.09
N GLU A 33 10.85 4.47 19.71
CA GLU A 33 11.97 3.77 20.35
C GLU A 33 11.51 2.90 21.53
N GLN A 34 10.49 3.33 22.27
CA GLN A 34 9.89 2.51 23.32
C GLN A 34 9.12 1.32 22.72
N PHE A 35 8.35 1.57 21.67
CA PHE A 35 7.59 0.55 20.96
C PHE A 35 8.49 -0.56 20.37
N GLU A 36 9.65 -0.19 19.83
CA GLU A 36 10.68 -1.13 19.35
C GLU A 36 11.17 -2.05 20.48
N LYS A 37 11.46 -1.48 21.65
CA LYS A 37 11.92 -2.22 22.84
C LYS A 37 10.84 -3.12 23.44
N ASP A 38 9.59 -2.65 23.49
CA ASP A 38 8.48 -3.41 24.06
C ASP A 38 8.14 -4.66 23.23
N LEU A 39 8.35 -4.59 21.92
CA LEU A 39 8.06 -5.69 20.99
C LEU A 39 9.26 -6.57 20.66
N ASP A 40 10.49 -6.12 20.90
CA ASP A 40 11.73 -6.82 20.49
C ASP A 40 11.72 -7.13 18.98
N ILE A 41 11.47 -6.08 18.17
CA ILE A 41 11.48 -6.15 16.70
C ILE A 41 12.46 -5.12 16.12
N ASP A 42 13.06 -5.44 14.98
CA ASP A 42 13.91 -4.49 14.26
C ASP A 42 13.02 -3.47 13.51
N MET A 43 13.28 -2.17 13.73
CA MET A 43 12.52 -1.09 13.09
C MET A 43 13.44 -0.12 12.32
N ASN A 44 13.05 0.18 11.08
CA ASN A 44 13.67 1.25 10.29
C ASN A 44 12.71 2.42 10.20
N VAL A 45 13.02 3.52 10.89
CA VAL A 45 12.19 4.73 10.86
C VAL A 45 12.82 5.80 9.98
N TYR A 46 12.10 6.20 8.94
CA TYR A 46 12.56 7.22 8.00
C TYR A 46 12.13 8.62 8.46
N TRP A 47 12.93 9.18 9.36
CA TRP A 47 12.81 10.55 9.83
C TRP A 47 13.09 11.58 8.72
N ALA A 48 12.47 12.74 8.83
CA ALA A 48 12.79 13.88 7.99
C ALA A 48 14.21 14.38 8.27
N THR A 49 14.89 14.83 7.21
CA THR A 49 16.18 15.52 7.31
C THR A 49 16.12 16.79 6.47
N ASP A 50 17.13 17.65 6.57
CA ASP A 50 17.23 18.89 5.79
C ASP A 50 17.08 18.68 4.27
N THR A 51 17.39 17.48 3.78
CA THR A 51 17.41 17.15 2.34
C THR A 51 16.33 16.17 1.92
N LYS A 52 15.67 15.47 2.87
CA LYS A 52 14.70 14.41 2.55
C LYS A 52 13.44 14.57 3.39
N LYS A 53 12.31 14.55 2.70
CA LYS A 53 11.00 14.44 3.34
C LYS A 53 10.89 13.11 4.08
N GLY A 54 10.40 13.15 5.31
CA GLY A 54 10.21 12.00 6.17
C GLY A 54 9.27 12.33 7.31
N LEU A 55 9.24 11.46 8.31
CA LEU A 55 8.42 11.65 9.51
C LEU A 55 9.02 12.71 10.43
N GLN A 56 8.17 13.48 11.10
CA GLN A 56 8.61 14.49 12.07
C GLN A 56 8.94 13.80 13.40
N GLU A 57 10.20 13.87 13.83
CA GLU A 57 10.67 13.19 15.06
C GLU A 57 10.16 13.85 16.35
N ASP A 58 9.87 15.14 16.28
CA ASP A 58 9.38 16.02 17.34
C ASP A 58 7.84 16.12 17.38
N ALA A 59 7.13 15.44 16.48
CA ALA A 59 5.67 15.36 16.51
C ALA A 59 5.20 14.86 17.89
N LEU A 60 4.33 15.64 18.52
CA LEU A 60 3.88 15.37 19.88
C LEU A 60 2.73 14.35 19.85
N ILE A 61 3.00 13.17 20.39
CA ILE A 61 2.03 12.08 20.48
C ILE A 61 1.26 12.22 21.80
N THR A 62 -0.07 12.18 21.70
CA THR A 62 -0.96 12.06 22.84
C THR A 62 -1.87 10.86 22.61
N LEU A 63 -1.71 9.82 23.43
CA LEU A 63 -2.42 8.57 23.26
C LEU A 63 -2.55 7.85 24.60
N SER A 64 -3.78 7.48 24.94
CA SER A 64 -4.06 6.64 26.11
C SER A 64 -4.91 5.45 25.66
N LEU A 65 -4.29 4.28 25.58
CA LEU A 65 -4.92 3.02 25.17
C LEU A 65 -4.46 1.90 26.10
N GLN A 66 -5.40 1.05 26.49
CA GLN A 66 -5.15 -0.08 27.40
C GLN A 66 -5.46 -1.39 26.68
N ASN A 67 -4.55 -2.34 26.78
CA ASN A 67 -4.63 -3.71 26.26
C ASN A 67 -5.16 -3.75 24.81
N LYS A 68 -4.41 -3.12 23.90
CA LYS A 68 -4.70 -3.11 22.46
C LYS A 68 -3.58 -3.80 21.69
N PRO A 69 -3.89 -4.45 20.55
CA PRO A 69 -2.87 -5.02 19.69
C PRO A 69 -1.85 -3.95 19.32
N ALA A 70 -0.58 -4.31 19.36
CA ALA A 70 0.50 -3.38 19.09
C ALA A 70 0.36 -2.71 17.72
N LEU A 71 -0.14 -3.43 16.71
CA LEU A 71 -0.49 -2.89 15.40
C LEU A 71 -1.46 -1.69 15.49
N VAL A 72 -2.50 -1.79 16.32
CA VAL A 72 -3.48 -0.71 16.50
C VAL A 72 -2.82 0.50 17.14
N ILE A 73 -1.95 0.29 18.13
CA ILE A 73 -1.20 1.38 18.77
C ILE A 73 -0.28 2.05 17.76
N LEU A 74 0.47 1.27 16.97
CA LEU A 74 1.34 1.78 15.90
C LEU A 74 0.56 2.66 14.93
N GLU A 75 -0.56 2.19 14.40
CA GLU A 75 -1.38 2.96 13.45
C GLU A 75 -1.89 4.28 14.05
N ARG A 76 -2.25 4.29 15.34
CA ARG A 76 -2.67 5.50 16.06
C ARG A 76 -1.54 6.48 16.30
N VAL A 77 -0.33 5.99 16.53
CA VAL A 77 0.88 6.82 16.63
C VAL A 77 1.19 7.43 15.26
N LEU A 78 1.26 6.61 14.20
CA LEU A 78 1.56 7.09 12.85
C LEU A 78 0.56 8.14 12.35
N ALA A 79 -0.72 7.99 12.69
CA ALA A 79 -1.75 8.97 12.35
C ALA A 79 -1.52 10.37 12.95
N GLN A 80 -0.71 10.49 14.02
CA GLN A 80 -0.38 11.75 14.67
C GLN A 80 0.96 12.34 14.20
N MET A 81 1.75 11.60 13.41
CA MET A 81 3.10 12.01 13.01
C MET A 81 3.14 12.87 11.75
N THR A 82 1.98 13.22 11.20
CA THR A 82 1.88 13.94 9.93
C THR A 82 0.54 14.63 9.74
N ASP A 83 0.60 15.86 9.25
CA ASP A 83 -0.59 16.68 8.98
C ASP A 83 -1.07 16.60 7.53
N SER A 84 -0.22 16.13 6.60
CA SER A 84 -0.45 16.30 5.14
C SER A 84 -0.14 15.09 4.27
N GLN A 85 0.78 14.21 4.66
CA GLN A 85 1.13 13.00 3.90
C GLN A 85 0.83 11.77 4.72
N SER A 86 0.29 10.70 4.14
CA SER A 86 -0.01 9.50 4.93
C SER A 86 1.28 8.81 5.41
N ALA A 87 1.56 8.88 6.71
CA ALA A 87 2.52 8.01 7.38
C ALA A 87 1.99 6.57 7.31
N THR A 88 2.89 5.61 7.09
CA THR A 88 2.53 4.21 6.95
C THR A 88 3.71 3.32 7.35
N TRP A 89 3.45 2.02 7.40
CA TRP A 89 4.40 0.99 7.73
C TRP A 89 4.37 -0.11 6.65
N GLN A 90 5.48 -0.81 6.47
CA GLN A 90 5.57 -2.01 5.64
C GLN A 90 6.52 -3.01 6.28
N LEU A 91 6.28 -4.30 6.07
CA LEU A 91 7.11 -5.36 6.62
C LEU A 91 7.96 -5.99 5.52
N ARG A 92 9.29 -5.98 5.68
CA ARG A 92 10.23 -6.51 4.69
C ARG A 92 11.39 -7.23 5.35
N HIS A 93 11.63 -8.47 4.93
CA HIS A 93 12.77 -9.28 5.39
C HIS A 93 12.89 -9.39 6.92
N GLY A 94 11.76 -9.39 7.65
CA GLY A 94 11.73 -9.41 9.11
C GLY A 94 12.01 -8.06 9.78
N VAL A 95 11.99 -6.95 9.03
CA VAL A 95 12.19 -5.59 9.55
C VAL A 95 10.97 -4.73 9.23
N LEU A 96 10.52 -3.96 10.24
CA LEU A 96 9.41 -3.05 10.11
C LEU A 96 9.90 -1.68 9.63
N ASP A 97 9.62 -1.35 8.37
CA ASP A 97 9.93 -0.04 7.80
C ASP A 97 8.76 0.93 8.07
N ILE A 98 9.06 2.10 8.63
CA ILE A 98 8.09 3.14 8.96
C ILE A 98 8.48 4.46 8.28
N GLY A 99 7.53 5.08 7.58
CA GLY A 99 7.82 6.28 6.81
C GLY A 99 6.60 6.84 6.10
N LEU A 100 6.83 7.78 5.19
CA LEU A 100 5.78 8.34 4.35
C LEU A 100 5.43 7.36 3.22
N LYS A 101 4.13 7.24 2.90
CA LYS A 101 3.60 6.26 1.95
C LYS A 101 4.27 6.30 0.58
N LEU A 102 4.42 7.49 -0.01
CA LEU A 102 5.04 7.65 -1.33
C LEU A 102 6.52 7.19 -1.30
N PRO A 103 7.43 7.77 -0.48
CA PRO A 103 8.81 7.31 -0.38
C PRO A 103 8.98 5.82 -0.06
N LEU A 104 8.14 5.23 0.79
CA LEU A 104 8.19 3.81 1.09
C LEU A 104 7.83 2.95 -0.14
N ALA A 105 6.76 3.34 -0.86
CA ALA A 105 6.37 2.65 -2.08
C ALA A 105 7.43 2.76 -3.17
N THR A 106 7.99 3.96 -3.41
CA THR A 106 8.95 4.20 -4.51
C THR A 106 10.24 3.41 -4.33
N ARG A 107 10.70 3.17 -3.09
CA ARG A 107 11.89 2.34 -2.83
C ARG A 107 11.75 0.90 -3.32
N THR A 108 10.51 0.47 -3.56
CA THR A 108 10.19 -0.90 -3.98
C THR A 108 9.48 -0.94 -5.32
N ALA A 109 9.25 0.22 -5.93
CA ALA A 109 8.72 0.31 -7.26
C ALA A 109 9.81 -0.18 -8.23
N GLN A 110 9.54 -1.29 -8.91
CA GLN A 110 10.25 -1.62 -10.12
C GLN A 110 9.53 -0.94 -11.28
N LEU A 111 10.27 -0.16 -12.06
CA LEU A 111 9.75 0.39 -13.30
C LEU A 111 9.74 -0.73 -14.33
N GLU A 112 8.58 -1.35 -14.52
CA GLU A 112 8.34 -2.28 -15.61
C GLU A 112 7.62 -1.55 -16.74
N SER A 113 8.19 -1.62 -17.93
CA SER A 113 7.59 -1.05 -19.15
C SER A 113 6.85 -2.16 -19.87
N TYR A 114 5.57 -1.94 -20.11
CA TYR A 114 4.71 -2.84 -20.87
C TYR A 114 4.29 -2.15 -22.16
N TYR A 115 4.20 -2.90 -23.25
CA TYR A 115 3.47 -2.40 -24.40
C TYR A 115 2.00 -2.31 -24.03
N ILE A 116 1.35 -1.17 -24.29
CA ILE A 116 -0.06 -0.96 -23.92
C ILE A 116 -0.97 -2.08 -24.45
N ARG A 117 -0.64 -2.64 -25.62
CA ARG A 117 -1.33 -3.79 -26.23
C ARG A 117 -1.35 -5.03 -25.33
N ASP A 118 -0.33 -5.22 -24.50
CA ASP A 118 -0.19 -6.38 -23.61
C ASP A 118 -1.01 -6.22 -22.30
N VAL A 119 -1.43 -4.99 -21.98
CA VAL A 119 -2.21 -4.66 -20.76
C VAL A 119 -3.71 -4.54 -21.08
N LEU A 120 -4.09 -4.41 -22.35
CA LEU A 120 -5.49 -4.35 -22.74
C LEU A 120 -6.11 -5.75 -22.63
N PHE A 121 -7.03 -5.91 -21.68
CA PHE A 121 -7.84 -7.11 -21.56
C PHE A 121 -9.25 -6.83 -22.08
N LYS A 122 -9.75 -7.66 -23.01
CA LYS A 122 -11.17 -7.60 -23.39
C LYS A 122 -12.02 -8.02 -22.20
N VAL A 123 -12.78 -7.08 -21.64
CA VAL A 123 -13.83 -7.42 -20.66
C VAL A 123 -14.87 -8.24 -21.40
N ARG A 124 -14.98 -9.52 -21.06
CA ARG A 124 -16.03 -10.37 -21.64
C ARG A 124 -17.37 -9.74 -21.31
N ASN A 125 -18.17 -9.47 -22.34
CA ASN A 125 -19.55 -9.07 -22.14
C ASN A 125 -20.32 -10.30 -21.64
N PHE A 126 -20.50 -10.41 -20.33
CA PHE A 126 -21.35 -11.44 -19.75
C PHE A 126 -22.79 -11.03 -19.99
N THR A 127 -23.35 -11.50 -21.10
CA THR A 127 -24.80 -11.50 -21.28
C THR A 127 -25.34 -12.53 -20.27
N ALA A 128 -26.00 -12.06 -19.21
CA ALA A 128 -26.68 -12.97 -18.29
C ALA A 128 -27.64 -13.82 -19.13
N PRO A 129 -27.65 -15.16 -18.99
CA PRO A 129 -28.58 -15.98 -19.75
C PRO A 129 -30.00 -15.56 -19.34
N GLU A 130 -30.79 -15.08 -20.30
CA GLU A 130 -32.22 -15.03 -20.09
C GLU A 130 -32.69 -16.47 -19.88
N LEU A 131 -33.40 -16.69 -18.78
CA LEU A 131 -33.89 -18.00 -18.41
C LEU A 131 -35.06 -18.35 -19.34
N GLY A 132 -34.74 -18.76 -20.58
CA GLY A 132 -35.74 -19.15 -21.56
C GLY A 132 -35.23 -19.18 -23.01
N THR A 133 -35.20 -20.40 -23.55
CA THR A 133 -35.15 -20.77 -24.98
C THR A 133 -33.76 -20.89 -25.60
N PHE A 134 -33.35 -22.14 -25.74
CA PHE A 134 -32.18 -22.62 -26.45
C PHE A 134 -32.53 -22.73 -27.93
N ASP A 135 -31.88 -21.94 -28.80
CA ASP A 135 -31.77 -22.24 -30.24
C ASP A 135 -30.61 -21.46 -30.85
N GLY A 136 -29.71 -22.18 -31.52
CA GLY A 136 -29.07 -21.76 -32.78
C GLY A 136 -27.95 -20.70 -32.75
N ASP A 137 -26.72 -21.19 -32.94
CA ASP A 137 -25.71 -20.72 -33.90
C ASP A 137 -25.45 -19.21 -34.08
N GLY A 138 -24.18 -18.81 -33.87
CA GLY A 138 -23.74 -17.43 -34.07
C GLY A 138 -22.25 -17.27 -33.76
N GLY A 139 -21.38 -17.94 -34.53
CA GLY A 139 -19.97 -17.59 -34.59
C GLY A 139 -19.81 -16.22 -35.24
N VAL A 140 -19.40 -15.23 -34.46
CA VAL A 140 -19.00 -13.91 -34.98
C VAL A 140 -17.55 -14.05 -35.46
N GLU A 141 -17.32 -13.85 -36.76
CA GLU A 141 -15.98 -13.64 -37.30
C GLU A 141 -15.47 -12.29 -36.78
N ASP A 142 -14.50 -12.31 -35.86
CA ASP A 142 -13.77 -11.13 -35.41
C ASP A 142 -12.90 -10.63 -36.58
N ASP A 143 -13.30 -9.50 -37.18
CA ASP A 143 -12.54 -8.79 -38.20
C ASP A 143 -11.40 -8.04 -37.49
N ALA A 144 -10.18 -8.57 -37.59
CA ALA A 144 -8.98 -8.08 -36.90
C ALA A 144 -8.65 -6.60 -37.16
N SER A 145 -9.20 -6.03 -38.25
CA SER A 145 -9.08 -4.61 -38.57
C SER A 145 -9.79 -3.68 -37.57
N SER A 146 -10.92 -4.12 -37.01
CA SER A 146 -11.70 -3.34 -36.03
C SER A 146 -11.04 -3.24 -34.66
N GLU A 147 -10.29 -4.28 -34.27
CA GLU A 147 -9.58 -4.32 -32.99
C GLU A 147 -8.42 -3.32 -32.94
N GLU A 148 -7.67 -3.17 -34.04
CA GLU A 148 -6.56 -2.22 -34.10
C GLU A 148 -7.05 -0.77 -33.99
N GLU A 149 -8.17 -0.43 -34.61
CA GLU A 149 -8.77 0.90 -34.50
C GLU A 149 -9.29 1.20 -33.09
N GLU A 150 -9.88 0.21 -32.42
CA GLU A 150 -10.32 0.36 -31.02
C GLU A 150 -9.15 0.55 -30.06
N ILE A 151 -8.07 -0.22 -30.24
CA ILE A 151 -6.84 -0.09 -29.44
C ILE A 151 -6.25 1.32 -29.61
N GLU A 152 -6.14 1.83 -30.84
CA GLU A 152 -5.59 3.15 -31.10
C GLU A 152 -6.43 4.26 -30.44
N LYS A 153 -7.76 4.13 -30.48
CA LYS A 153 -8.68 5.06 -29.81
C LYS A 153 -8.53 5.05 -28.29
N ILE A 154 -8.25 3.88 -27.69
CA ILE A 154 -7.97 3.76 -26.26
C ILE A 154 -6.62 4.44 -25.93
N ILE A 155 -5.59 4.23 -26.74
CA ILE A 155 -4.26 4.83 -26.57
C ILE A 155 -4.36 6.36 -26.56
N GLU A 156 -5.04 6.94 -27.56
CA GLU A 156 -5.21 8.39 -27.67
C GLU A 156 -5.98 8.96 -26.46
N ARG A 157 -6.96 8.23 -25.94
CA ARG A 157 -7.73 8.67 -24.76
C ARG A 157 -6.92 8.62 -23.47
N ILE A 158 -6.04 7.62 -23.33
CA ILE A 158 -5.10 7.56 -22.20
C ILE A 158 -4.08 8.70 -22.30
N ARG A 159 -3.52 8.96 -23.49
CA ARG A 159 -2.56 10.05 -23.70
C ARG A 159 -3.16 11.40 -23.32
N ALA A 160 -4.37 11.72 -23.80
CA ALA A 160 -5.06 12.96 -23.46
C ALA A 160 -5.37 13.13 -21.96
N PHE A 161 -5.50 12.02 -21.21
CA PHE A 161 -5.73 12.07 -19.77
C PHE A 161 -4.43 12.24 -18.96
N VAL A 162 -3.34 11.60 -19.41
CA VAL A 162 -2.04 11.62 -18.72
C VAL A 162 -1.26 12.90 -19.02
N GLU A 163 -1.42 13.47 -20.21
CA GLU A 163 -0.75 14.69 -20.68
C GLU A 163 -1.79 15.73 -21.16
N PRO A 164 -2.55 16.37 -20.26
CA PRO A 164 -3.64 17.26 -20.66
C PRO A 164 -3.17 18.59 -21.30
N ASP A 165 -1.89 18.99 -21.13
CA ASP A 165 -1.37 20.31 -21.53
C ASP A 165 0.00 20.23 -22.26
N LEU A 166 0.10 19.43 -23.33
CA LEU A 166 1.17 19.51 -24.33
C LEU A 166 0.62 19.97 -25.69
#